data_AF-A0AAV1K219-F1
#
_entry.id   AF-A0AAV1K219-F1
#
_cell.length_a   1.000
_cell.length_b   1.000
_cell.length_c   1.000
_cell.angle_alpha   90.00
_cell.angle_beta   90.00
_cell.angle_gamma   90.00
#
_symmetry.space_group_name_H-M   'P 1'
#
loop_
_entity.id
_entity.type
_entity.pdbx_description
1 polymer ?
#
loop_
_entity_poly.entity_id
_entity_poly.type
_entity_poly.pdbx_seq_one_letter_code
_entity_poly.pdbx_strand_id
1 'polypeptide(L)'
;MVFKFILEDYKCTLPELTLDDLNLDMQQFLENFAKVKEIKFPISFGPLPEKYICKLKCVDGYWVGPLCSSSPGDAPPTVRFEIASGSAIVQPNGELYVYPDSTIWLDCMSLRTAGEPEWTWTHSMENYKKEWLNEVDNIFRITLPKLSVRFTETFTCATPTGTTNKLTIRVVNVVCSPLEIPSPPMRQYTTGNKLGNTAHFSCEPGFHLNGAPQLHCMGDGHWSSLPPTCEETFCPFFTSLNPHLSIIEHNSSFGGRAVFTCSWGYRLVGAPGLECEHDGQWSGEMPQCIPIYCPDPIIPEHGQLLTKTSSKDGKYPVGDLLIYTCNTGYEVLGESSIVCTENGFWSHPPPFCLPPAEIKPSDTIYIENTTLVHLDTNY
;
A
#
# COMPACT_ATOMS: atom_id res chain seq x y z
N MET A 1 15.09 -4.19 7.18
CA MET A 1 14.43 -2.99 6.62
C MET A 1 15.00 -2.76 5.24
N VAL A 2 14.22 -3.03 4.19
CA VAL A 2 14.61 -2.73 2.80
C VAL A 2 13.93 -1.40 2.48
N PHE A 3 14.70 -0.31 2.42
CA PHE A 3 14.15 0.98 2.02
C PHE A 3 13.88 0.96 0.51
N LYS A 4 12.63 1.20 0.13
CA LYS A 4 12.18 1.33 -1.26
C LYS A 4 12.10 2.84 -1.52
N PHE A 5 13.06 3.39 -2.26
CA PHE A 5 13.13 4.83 -2.55
C PHE A 5 12.27 5.16 -3.78
N ILE A 6 11.49 6.25 -3.70
CA ILE A 6 10.66 6.82 -4.76
C ILE A 6 11.47 7.95 -5.44
N LEU A 7 11.15 8.30 -6.69
CA LEU A 7 11.90 9.29 -7.49
C LEU A 7 12.03 10.69 -6.85
N GLU A 8 11.20 11.03 -5.86
CA GLU A 8 11.26 12.31 -5.13
C GLU A 8 12.32 12.33 -4.02
N ASP A 9 12.84 11.16 -3.60
CA ASP A 9 13.85 11.00 -2.53
C ASP A 9 15.29 11.39 -2.95
N TYR A 10 15.47 11.86 -4.19
CA TYR A 10 16.80 12.11 -4.79
C TYR A 10 17.31 13.55 -4.63
N LYS A 11 16.56 14.44 -3.99
CA LYS A 11 17.05 15.77 -3.60
C LYS A 11 17.82 15.66 -2.28
N CYS A 12 18.98 16.31 -2.14
CA CYS A 12 19.68 16.39 -0.85
C CYS A 12 18.99 17.32 0.16
N THR A 13 17.78 17.78 -0.13
CA THR A 13 17.01 18.67 0.72
C THR A 13 16.35 17.88 1.84
N LEU A 14 16.19 18.54 2.99
CA LEU A 14 15.52 17.99 4.16
C LEU A 14 14.15 17.40 3.79
N PRO A 15 13.81 16.18 4.25
CA PRO A 15 12.44 15.68 4.13
C PRO A 15 11.50 16.63 4.88
N GLU A 16 10.31 16.87 4.33
CA GLU A 16 9.25 17.56 5.06
C GLU A 16 8.80 16.65 6.20
N LEU A 17 9.23 16.99 7.43
CA LEU A 17 8.85 16.25 8.63
C LEU A 17 7.58 16.86 9.19
N THR A 18 6.47 16.13 9.10
CA THR A 18 5.25 16.42 9.85
C THR A 18 5.48 16.08 11.32
N LEU A 19 5.26 17.06 12.20
CA LEU A 19 5.35 16.91 13.65
C LEU A 19 4.31 15.89 14.10
N ASP A 20 4.75 14.67 14.40
CA ASP A 20 4.18 13.85 15.48
C ASP A 20 5.28 12.87 15.90
N ASP A 21 5.42 12.72 17.22
CA ASP A 21 6.36 11.87 17.97
C ASP A 21 7.81 12.34 18.25
N LEU A 22 7.96 12.77 19.51
CA LEU A 22 9.08 12.57 20.45
C LEU A 22 10.42 13.33 20.26
N ASN A 23 10.61 14.29 21.17
CA ASN A 23 11.78 14.49 22.06
C ASN A 23 13.21 14.34 21.49
N LEU A 24 13.42 14.59 20.19
CA LEU A 24 14.73 14.92 19.63
C LEU A 24 14.89 16.43 19.57
N ASP A 25 16.09 16.93 19.89
CA ASP A 25 16.49 18.30 19.56
C ASP A 25 16.55 18.45 18.04
N MET A 26 15.40 18.82 17.47
CA MET A 26 15.20 18.99 16.04
C MET A 26 16.16 20.03 15.47
N GLN A 27 16.51 21.08 16.22
CA GLN A 27 17.48 22.07 15.77
C GLN A 27 18.87 21.46 15.60
N GLN A 28 19.31 20.67 16.57
CA GLN A 28 20.59 19.95 16.49
C GLN A 28 20.61 18.93 15.34
N PHE A 29 19.52 18.21 15.11
CA PHE A 29 19.42 17.25 13.99
C PHE A 29 19.46 17.96 12.63
N LEU A 30 18.67 19.04 12.47
CA LEU A 30 18.61 19.84 11.24
C LEU A 30 19.99 20.47 10.93
N GLU A 31 20.67 21.01 11.95
CA GLU A 31 22.03 21.54 11.79
C GLU A 31 23.07 20.46 11.45
N ASN A 32 22.94 19.27 12.02
CA ASN A 32 23.86 18.16 11.76
C ASN A 32 23.65 17.60 10.34
N PHE A 33 22.40 17.50 9.89
CA PHE A 33 22.07 16.98 8.56
C PHE A 33 22.49 17.93 7.44
N ALA A 34 22.32 19.24 7.63
CA ALA A 34 22.80 20.27 6.68
C ALA A 34 24.32 20.24 6.44
N LYS A 35 25.10 19.64 7.34
CA LYS A 35 26.56 19.48 7.21
C LYS A 35 26.96 18.21 6.44
N VAL A 36 26.02 17.31 6.14
CA VAL A 36 26.30 16.04 5.47
C VAL A 36 26.48 16.26 3.96
N LYS A 37 27.72 16.22 3.49
CA LYS A 37 28.07 16.36 2.06
C LYS A 37 28.29 15.01 1.35
N GLU A 38 28.46 13.93 2.12
CA GLU A 38 28.77 12.59 1.61
C GLU A 38 28.14 11.54 2.54
N ILE A 39 27.43 10.56 1.95
CA ILE A 39 26.89 9.39 2.66
C ILE A 39 27.65 8.16 2.19
N LYS A 40 28.20 7.40 3.15
CA LYS A 40 28.86 6.12 2.89
C LYS A 40 27.99 5.00 3.43
N PHE A 41 27.74 3.98 2.61
CA PHE A 41 26.94 2.83 3.02
C PHE A 41 27.52 1.54 2.42
N PRO A 42 27.48 0.44 3.18
CA PRO A 42 27.90 -0.86 2.68
C PRO A 42 26.81 -1.45 1.79
N ILE A 43 27.19 -1.97 0.62
CA ILE A 43 26.32 -2.81 -0.23
C ILE A 43 27.00 -4.17 -0.42
N SER A 44 26.20 -5.24 -0.37
CA SER A 44 26.59 -6.60 -0.74
C SER A 44 25.88 -7.00 -2.05
N PHE A 45 26.63 -7.39 -3.07
CA PHE A 45 26.09 -7.96 -4.31
C PHE A 45 26.39 -9.47 -4.38
N GLY A 46 25.35 -10.28 -4.61
CA GLY A 46 25.49 -11.70 -4.91
C GLY A 46 25.77 -12.62 -3.70
N PRO A 47 26.03 -13.91 -3.94
CA PRO A 47 26.23 -14.94 -2.91
C PRO A 47 27.60 -14.86 -2.18
N LEU A 48 28.50 -13.95 -2.59
CA LEU A 48 29.80 -13.70 -1.97
C LEU A 48 29.78 -12.32 -1.28
N PRO A 49 30.44 -12.13 -0.12
CA PRO A 49 30.43 -10.87 0.60
C PRO A 49 31.54 -9.94 0.06
N GLU A 50 31.46 -9.54 -1.20
CA GLU A 50 32.21 -8.36 -1.63
C GLU A 50 31.51 -7.13 -1.03
N LYS A 51 32.04 -6.62 0.09
CA LYS A 51 31.56 -5.38 0.70
C LYS A 51 32.04 -4.22 -0.15
N TYR A 52 31.13 -3.66 -0.93
CA TYR A 52 31.36 -2.41 -1.62
C TYR A 52 31.03 -1.26 -0.67
N ILE A 53 32.00 -0.39 -0.41
CA ILE A 53 31.70 0.90 0.22
C ILE A 53 31.28 1.83 -0.90
N CYS A 54 29.98 2.10 -0.94
CA CYS A 54 29.37 2.98 -1.91
C CYS A 54 29.24 4.37 -1.29
N LYS A 55 29.54 5.39 -2.10
CA LYS A 55 29.45 6.79 -1.69
C LYS A 55 28.41 7.52 -2.54
N LEU A 56 27.52 8.25 -1.89
CA LEU A 56 26.68 9.27 -2.51
C LEU A 56 27.24 10.63 -2.13
N LYS A 57 27.51 11.49 -3.12
CA LYS A 57 27.96 12.88 -2.91
C LYS A 57 26.84 13.83 -3.27
N CYS A 58 26.59 14.83 -2.43
CA CYS A 58 25.66 15.88 -2.82
C CYS A 58 26.36 16.90 -3.73
N VAL A 59 25.89 17.04 -4.97
CA VAL A 59 26.40 18.01 -5.95
C VAL A 59 25.19 18.80 -6.48
N ASP A 60 25.24 20.13 -6.35
CA ASP A 60 24.20 21.06 -6.81
C ASP A 60 22.76 20.71 -6.35
N GLY A 61 22.62 20.17 -5.14
CA GLY A 61 21.31 19.82 -4.53
C GLY A 61 20.80 18.41 -4.84
N TYR A 62 21.58 17.61 -5.57
CA TYR A 62 21.23 16.22 -5.93
C TYR A 62 22.27 15.22 -5.44
N TRP A 63 21.83 14.04 -5.00
CA TRP A 63 22.72 12.94 -4.66
C TRP A 63 23.29 12.30 -5.93
N VAL A 64 24.61 12.35 -6.10
CA VAL A 64 25.36 11.74 -7.20
C VAL A 64 26.11 10.50 -6.69
N GLY A 65 25.81 9.34 -7.27
CA GLY A 65 26.37 8.03 -6.90
C GLY A 65 25.38 6.89 -7.21
N PRO A 66 25.58 5.67 -6.69
CA PRO A 66 26.68 5.26 -5.82
C PRO A 66 27.99 5.04 -6.59
N LEU A 67 29.06 5.73 -6.19
CA LEU A 67 30.42 5.37 -6.58
C LEU A 67 30.94 4.32 -5.59
N CYS A 68 31.00 3.07 -6.04
CA CYS A 68 31.42 1.94 -5.23
C CYS A 68 32.88 1.60 -5.55
N SER A 69 33.75 1.65 -4.55
CA SER A 69 35.13 1.17 -4.68
C SER A 69 35.27 -0.19 -4.00
N SER A 70 35.80 -1.18 -4.72
CA SER A 70 36.23 -2.44 -4.13
C SER A 70 37.42 -2.19 -3.20
N SER A 71 37.31 -2.52 -1.90
CA SER A 71 38.49 -2.73 -1.05
C SER A 71 38.55 -4.20 -0.64
N PRO A 72 39.12 -5.09 -1.46
CA PRO A 72 39.10 -6.53 -1.20
C PRO A 72 40.04 -6.98 -0.07
N GLY A 73 40.85 -6.08 0.51
CA GLY A 73 41.91 -6.46 1.47
C GLY A 73 41.65 -6.11 2.94
N ASP A 74 40.84 -5.09 3.23
CA ASP A 74 40.78 -4.49 4.58
C ASP A 74 39.45 -4.69 5.32
N ALA A 75 38.47 -5.35 4.70
CA ALA A 75 37.18 -5.58 5.33
C ALA A 75 37.29 -6.66 6.43
N PRO A 76 36.79 -6.41 7.65
CA PRO A 76 36.66 -7.43 8.68
C PRO A 76 35.84 -8.63 8.19
N PRO A 77 36.21 -9.87 8.56
CA PRO A 77 35.42 -11.06 8.23
C PRO A 77 33.99 -10.91 8.75
N THR A 78 33.02 -11.48 8.04
CA THR A 78 31.64 -11.51 8.53
C THR A 78 31.49 -12.67 9.49
N VAL A 79 31.09 -12.39 10.73
CA VAL A 79 30.71 -13.41 11.71
C VAL A 79 29.19 -13.52 11.71
N ARG A 80 28.67 -14.71 11.44
CA ARG A 80 27.25 -15.05 11.57
C ARG A 80 27.07 -15.96 12.78
N PHE A 81 25.87 -15.97 13.35
CA PHE A 81 25.51 -16.93 14.39
C PHE A 81 24.24 -17.68 13.99
N GLU A 82 24.15 -18.94 14.41
CA GLU A 82 22.97 -19.77 14.25
C GLU A 82 22.66 -20.44 15.59
N ILE A 83 21.36 -20.56 15.91
CA ILE A 83 20.90 -21.20 17.14
C ILE A 83 20.60 -22.66 16.80
N ALA A 84 21.46 -23.57 17.22
CA ALA A 84 21.24 -25.00 17.01
C ALA A 84 20.15 -25.55 17.94
N SER A 85 20.12 -25.05 19.18
CA SER A 85 19.08 -25.36 20.16
C SER A 85 19.03 -24.27 21.25
N GLY A 86 17.84 -23.98 21.76
CA GLY A 86 17.64 -22.97 22.80
C GLY A 86 17.20 -21.63 22.22
N SER A 87 17.64 -20.51 22.81
CA SER A 87 17.26 -19.17 22.34
C SER A 87 18.37 -18.14 22.56
N ALA A 88 18.43 -17.17 21.65
CA ALA A 88 19.38 -16.07 21.72
C ALA A 88 18.83 -14.85 21.01
N ILE A 89 19.34 -13.68 21.36
CA ILE A 89 18.95 -12.41 20.76
C ILE A 89 20.09 -11.41 20.82
N VAL A 90 20.27 -10.64 19.74
CA VAL A 90 21.24 -9.56 19.67
C VAL A 90 20.69 -8.35 20.41
N GLN A 91 21.47 -7.83 21.35
CA GLN A 91 21.12 -6.62 22.09
C GLN A 91 21.48 -5.36 21.30
N PRO A 92 20.87 -4.19 21.62
CA PRO A 92 21.19 -2.92 20.95
C PRO A 92 22.66 -2.52 21.02
N ASN A 93 23.39 -2.99 22.04
CA ASN A 93 24.83 -2.77 22.20
C ASN A 93 25.70 -3.66 21.29
N GLY A 94 25.10 -4.54 20.48
CA GLY A 94 25.79 -5.46 19.57
C GLY A 94 26.24 -6.78 20.20
N GLU A 95 26.01 -6.99 21.49
CA GLU A 95 26.32 -8.26 22.17
C GLU A 95 25.23 -9.31 21.91
N LEU A 96 25.63 -10.58 21.83
CA LEU A 96 24.70 -11.70 21.67
C LEU A 96 24.34 -12.26 23.04
N TYR A 97 23.08 -12.11 23.43
CA TYR A 97 22.57 -12.66 24.67
C TYR A 97 21.98 -14.04 24.39
N VAL A 98 22.34 -15.03 25.21
CA VAL A 98 21.99 -16.44 24.99
C VAL A 98 21.33 -17.00 26.25
N TYR A 99 20.25 -17.77 26.09
CA TYR A 99 19.58 -18.42 27.21
C TYR A 99 20.38 -19.65 27.67
N PRO A 100 20.39 -20.02 28.96
CA PRO A 100 21.15 -21.17 29.45
C PRO A 100 20.87 -22.48 28.72
N ASP A 101 21.87 -23.35 28.66
CA ASP A 101 21.86 -24.66 27.99
C ASP A 101 21.66 -24.61 26.46
N SER A 102 21.66 -23.41 25.87
CA SER A 102 21.61 -23.24 24.42
C SER A 102 22.91 -23.69 23.76
N THR A 103 22.79 -24.14 22.51
CA THR A 103 23.91 -24.46 21.64
C THR A 103 23.91 -23.48 20.48
N ILE A 104 25.03 -22.79 20.30
CA ILE A 104 25.21 -21.75 19.27
C ILE A 104 26.33 -22.16 18.32
N TRP A 105 26.12 -21.94 17.04
CA TRP A 105 27.17 -21.98 16.03
C TRP A 105 27.59 -20.58 15.67
N LEU A 106 28.90 -20.32 15.64
CA LEU A 106 29.45 -19.10 15.06
C LEU A 106 30.20 -19.43 13.80
N ASP A 107 29.90 -18.69 12.75
CA ASP A 107 30.40 -18.90 11.40
C ASP A 107 31.26 -17.73 11.00
N CYS A 108 32.55 -17.98 10.79
CA CYS A 108 33.44 -16.99 10.21
C CYS A 108 33.49 -17.18 8.70
N MET A 109 33.00 -16.18 7.97
CA MET A 109 33.06 -16.17 6.51
C MET A 109 34.46 -15.74 6.06
N SER A 110 35.25 -16.68 5.53
CA SER A 110 36.62 -16.46 5.05
C SER A 110 36.91 -17.31 3.82
N LEU A 111 37.64 -16.75 2.85
CA LEU A 111 38.05 -17.47 1.64
C LEU A 111 38.99 -18.62 2.01
N ARG A 112 38.63 -19.84 1.63
CA ARG A 112 39.45 -21.03 1.91
C ARG A 112 40.83 -20.97 1.22
N THR A 113 40.90 -20.31 0.07
CA THR A 113 42.16 -20.08 -0.67
C THR A 113 43.12 -19.13 0.04
N ALA A 114 42.63 -18.27 0.93
CA ALA A 114 43.47 -17.38 1.74
C ALA A 114 44.09 -18.12 2.94
N GLY A 115 43.54 -19.28 3.32
CA GLY A 115 43.97 -20.08 4.47
C GLY A 115 42.86 -20.26 5.51
N GLU A 116 43.17 -21.01 6.56
CA GLU A 116 42.25 -21.26 7.67
C GLU A 116 42.18 -20.05 8.62
N PRO A 117 40.99 -19.49 8.91
CA PRO A 117 40.86 -18.40 9.86
C PRO A 117 41.03 -18.89 11.30
N GLU A 118 41.52 -18.01 12.18
CA GLU A 118 41.80 -18.31 13.57
C GLU A 118 40.67 -17.80 14.49
N TRP A 119 40.12 -18.69 15.32
CA TRP A 119 39.20 -18.33 16.39
C TRP A 119 39.95 -18.21 17.73
N THR A 120 39.81 -17.06 18.39
CA THR A 120 40.35 -16.79 19.74
C THR A 120 39.26 -16.25 20.66
N TRP A 121 39.41 -16.43 21.98
CA TRP A 121 38.46 -15.94 22.98
C TRP A 121 39.14 -15.55 24.30
N THR A 122 38.44 -14.79 25.13
CA THR A 122 39.00 -14.05 26.27
C THR A 122 39.43 -14.91 27.47
N HIS A 123 38.71 -15.97 27.84
CA HIS A 123 39.15 -16.91 28.89
C HIS A 123 39.31 -18.33 28.35
N SER A 124 40.55 -18.85 28.42
CA SER A 124 40.97 -20.06 27.71
C SER A 124 41.04 -21.30 28.61
N MET A 125 39.91 -21.99 28.82
CA MET A 125 39.96 -23.37 29.35
C MET A 125 39.11 -24.38 28.57
N GLU A 126 38.18 -23.95 27.72
CA GLU A 126 37.35 -24.87 26.92
C GLU A 126 37.94 -25.05 25.52
N ASN A 127 37.95 -26.29 25.02
CA ASN A 127 38.40 -26.61 23.67
C ASN A 127 37.18 -26.84 22.76
N TYR A 128 36.75 -25.78 22.07
CA TYR A 128 35.61 -25.87 21.16
C TYR A 128 35.98 -26.51 19.82
N LYS A 129 35.05 -27.30 19.29
CA LYS A 129 35.18 -27.91 17.97
C LYS A 129 35.12 -26.81 16.89
N LYS A 130 36.08 -26.84 15.98
CA LYS A 130 36.23 -25.92 14.83
C LYS A 130 36.31 -26.75 13.55
N GLU A 131 35.53 -26.42 12.53
CA GLU A 131 35.53 -27.15 11.27
C GLU A 131 35.04 -26.32 10.08
N TRP A 132 35.46 -26.69 8.87
CA TRP A 132 34.84 -26.22 7.63
C TRP A 132 33.53 -26.99 7.41
N LEU A 133 32.44 -26.29 7.11
CA LEU A 133 31.13 -26.92 6.90
C LEU A 133 31.16 -27.90 5.73
N ASN A 134 31.65 -27.48 4.55
CA ASN A 134 31.73 -28.27 3.33
C ASN A 134 32.98 -27.90 2.50
N GLU A 135 33.33 -28.69 1.49
CA GLU A 135 34.47 -28.42 0.59
C GLU A 135 34.29 -27.18 -0.31
N VAL A 136 33.05 -26.71 -0.47
CA VAL A 136 32.68 -25.59 -1.35
C VAL A 136 32.43 -24.29 -0.55
N ASP A 137 32.13 -24.39 0.74
CA ASP A 137 31.67 -23.27 1.54
C ASP A 137 32.83 -22.51 2.18
N ASN A 138 32.86 -21.19 1.98
CA ASN A 138 33.79 -20.25 2.63
C ASN A 138 33.38 -19.96 4.10
N ILE A 139 32.94 -20.99 4.83
CA ILE A 139 32.38 -20.88 6.18
C ILE A 139 33.16 -21.78 7.14
N PHE A 140 33.85 -21.15 8.08
CA PHE A 140 34.58 -21.82 9.15
C PHE A 140 33.82 -21.70 10.46
N ARG A 141 33.28 -22.82 10.94
CA ARG A 141 32.32 -22.90 12.05
C ARG A 141 33.03 -23.27 13.35
N ILE A 142 32.69 -22.57 14.43
CA ILE A 142 32.98 -22.98 15.81
C ILE A 142 31.66 -23.34 16.50
N THR A 143 31.64 -24.47 17.21
CA THR A 143 30.45 -24.97 17.92
C THR A 143 30.60 -24.74 19.42
N LEU A 144 29.61 -24.05 20.00
CA LEU A 144 29.53 -23.72 21.42
C LEU A 144 28.38 -24.51 22.06
N PRO A 145 28.64 -25.72 22.58
CA PRO A 145 27.59 -26.58 23.12
C PRO A 145 27.24 -26.24 24.57
N LYS A 146 25.94 -26.22 24.90
CA LYS A 146 25.40 -26.16 26.26
C LYS A 146 26.03 -25.07 27.13
N LEU A 147 25.86 -23.81 26.70
CA LEU A 147 26.45 -22.67 27.38
C LEU A 147 25.90 -22.47 28.80
N SER A 148 26.80 -22.27 29.77
CA SER A 148 26.50 -22.16 31.21
C SER A 148 26.09 -20.75 31.64
N VAL A 149 25.34 -20.62 32.75
CA VAL A 149 24.73 -19.38 33.27
C VAL A 149 25.73 -18.26 33.61
N ARG A 150 27.03 -18.57 33.73
CA ARG A 150 28.10 -17.58 34.00
C ARG A 150 29.02 -17.34 32.81
N PHE A 151 28.61 -17.80 31.63
CA PHE A 151 29.41 -17.68 30.43
C PHE A 151 29.36 -16.25 29.89
N THR A 152 30.53 -15.62 29.81
CA THR A 152 30.71 -14.33 29.13
C THR A 152 32.05 -14.34 28.44
N GLU A 153 32.04 -14.45 27.12
CA GLU A 153 33.25 -14.58 26.33
C GLU A 153 33.16 -13.71 25.07
N THR A 154 34.29 -13.10 24.71
CA THR A 154 34.43 -12.38 23.44
C THR A 154 35.14 -13.27 22.45
N PHE A 155 34.43 -13.73 21.42
CA PHE A 155 34.98 -14.51 20.33
C PHE A 155 35.51 -13.58 19.24
N THR A 156 36.74 -13.81 18.82
CA THR A 156 37.38 -13.08 17.72
C THR A 156 37.68 -14.06 16.60
N CYS A 157 37.15 -13.79 15.41
CA CYS A 157 37.63 -14.44 14.19
C CYS A 157 38.68 -13.56 13.52
N ALA A 158 39.85 -14.11 13.25
CA ALA A 158 40.92 -13.50 12.49
C ALA A 158 41.11 -14.23 11.15
N THR A 159 41.11 -13.50 10.05
CA THR A 159 41.46 -14.05 8.74
C THR A 159 42.98 -14.20 8.60
N PRO A 160 43.47 -15.08 7.71
CA PRO A 160 44.90 -15.18 7.40
C PRO A 160 45.53 -13.87 6.91
N THR A 161 44.73 -12.95 6.36
CA THR A 161 45.18 -11.63 5.92
C THR A 161 45.30 -10.62 7.06
N GLY A 162 44.97 -11.01 8.31
CA GLY A 162 45.12 -10.20 9.51
C GLY A 162 43.91 -9.33 9.87
N THR A 163 42.80 -9.40 9.12
CA THR A 163 41.56 -8.69 9.48
C THR A 163 40.77 -9.48 10.51
N THR A 164 40.19 -8.79 11.50
CA THR A 164 39.50 -9.46 12.61
C THR A 164 38.11 -8.89 12.85
N ASN A 165 37.19 -9.73 13.33
CA ASN A 165 35.87 -9.31 13.79
C ASN A 165 35.55 -10.00 15.13
N LYS A 166 34.86 -9.29 16.02
CA LYS A 166 34.64 -9.69 17.41
C LYS A 166 33.15 -9.74 17.72
N LEU A 167 32.74 -10.75 18.48
CA LEU A 167 31.39 -10.91 19.00
C LEU A 167 31.45 -11.30 20.48
N THR A 168 30.80 -10.53 21.34
CA THR A 168 30.65 -10.87 22.75
C THR A 168 29.39 -11.68 22.96
N ILE A 169 29.51 -12.84 23.58
CA ILE A 169 28.39 -13.67 24.02
C ILE A 169 28.23 -13.51 25.53
N ARG A 170 27.01 -13.26 25.98
CA ARG A 170 26.62 -13.29 27.39
C ARG A 170 25.48 -14.27 27.60
N VAL A 171 25.65 -15.22 28.51
CA VAL A 171 24.54 -16.07 28.91
C VAL A 171 23.76 -15.40 30.02
N VAL A 172 22.45 -15.21 29.80
CA VAL A 172 21.54 -14.62 30.77
C VAL A 172 20.27 -15.44 30.89
N ASN A 173 19.84 -15.71 32.13
CA ASN A 173 18.57 -16.35 32.40
C ASN A 173 17.49 -15.27 32.58
N VAL A 174 16.90 -14.85 31.48
CA VAL A 174 15.95 -13.74 31.44
C VAL A 174 14.58 -14.22 30.97
N VAL A 175 13.55 -13.76 31.67
CA VAL A 175 12.15 -14.04 31.40
C VAL A 175 11.39 -12.72 31.45
N CYS A 176 10.70 -12.40 30.37
CA CYS A 176 9.88 -11.20 30.28
C CYS A 176 8.52 -11.41 30.94
N SER A 177 7.93 -10.29 31.40
CA SER A 177 6.57 -10.27 31.90
C SER A 177 5.59 -10.84 30.86
N PRO A 178 4.65 -11.70 31.27
CA PRO A 178 3.63 -12.22 30.36
C PRO A 178 2.78 -11.06 29.84
N LEU A 179 2.56 -11.05 28.53
CA LEU A 179 1.67 -10.10 27.87
C LEU A 179 0.22 -10.52 28.14
N GLU A 180 -0.64 -9.56 28.47
CA GLU A 180 -2.06 -9.80 28.68
C GLU A 180 -2.72 -10.30 27.38
N ILE A 181 -3.79 -11.09 27.51
CA ILE A 181 -4.56 -11.55 26.35
C ILE A 181 -5.29 -10.33 25.80
N PRO A 182 -5.04 -9.93 24.54
CA PRO A 182 -5.73 -8.78 23.97
C PRO A 182 -7.22 -9.09 23.79
N SER A 183 -8.06 -8.10 24.07
CA SER A 183 -9.45 -8.13 23.62
C SER A 183 -9.53 -7.90 22.11
N PRO A 184 -10.61 -8.37 21.44
CA PRO A 184 -10.91 -7.94 20.08
C PRO A 184 -10.84 -6.40 19.99
N PRO A 185 -10.31 -5.84 18.89
CA PRO A 185 -9.98 -6.47 17.59
C PRO A 185 -8.53 -6.95 17.46
N MET A 186 -7.78 -7.07 18.56
CA MET A 186 -6.38 -7.48 18.52
C MET A 186 -6.22 -8.99 18.70
N ARG A 187 -5.38 -9.60 17.85
CA ARG A 187 -4.99 -11.02 17.91
C ARG A 187 -3.51 -11.12 18.20
N GLN A 188 -3.18 -11.91 19.22
CA GLN A 188 -1.80 -12.13 19.65
C GLN A 188 -1.47 -13.62 19.71
N TYR A 189 -0.26 -13.95 19.28
CA TYR A 189 0.33 -15.28 19.44
C TYR A 189 1.74 -15.14 20.00
N THR A 190 2.07 -15.86 21.08
CA THR A 190 3.40 -15.81 21.69
C THR A 190 4.04 -17.19 21.65
N THR A 191 5.34 -17.25 21.36
CA THR A 191 6.13 -18.49 21.46
C THR A 191 6.58 -18.79 22.91
N GLY A 192 6.20 -17.93 23.85
CA GLY A 192 6.54 -17.93 25.27
C GLY A 192 7.13 -16.59 25.70
N ASN A 193 7.77 -16.54 26.87
CA ASN A 193 8.28 -15.31 27.47
C ASN A 193 9.75 -15.37 27.88
N LYS A 194 10.51 -16.36 27.42
CA LYS A 194 11.96 -16.44 27.66
C LYS A 194 12.72 -15.52 26.72
N LEU A 195 13.97 -15.21 27.05
CA LEU A 195 14.90 -14.45 26.20
C LEU A 195 14.81 -14.91 24.72
N GLY A 196 14.66 -13.95 23.81
CA GLY A 196 14.58 -14.20 22.36
C GLY A 196 13.23 -14.74 21.88
N ASN A 197 12.30 -15.10 22.76
CA ASN A 197 10.94 -15.44 22.34
C ASN A 197 10.24 -14.23 21.73
N THR A 198 9.28 -14.51 20.85
CA THR A 198 8.61 -13.51 20.04
C THR A 198 7.12 -13.54 20.29
N ALA A 199 6.54 -12.35 20.44
CA ALA A 199 5.11 -12.12 20.44
C ALA A 199 4.72 -11.49 19.10
N HIS A 200 3.78 -12.13 18.41
CA HIS A 200 3.25 -11.68 17.12
C HIS A 200 1.87 -11.06 17.34
N PHE A 201 1.64 -9.92 16.71
CA PHE A 201 0.40 -9.17 16.78
C PHE A 201 -0.20 -9.00 15.39
N SER A 202 -1.52 -9.05 15.32
CA SER A 202 -2.30 -8.85 14.12
C SER A 202 -3.68 -8.31 14.49
N CYS A 203 -4.31 -7.58 13.58
CA CYS A 203 -5.64 -7.03 13.80
C CYS A 203 -6.70 -7.84 13.06
N GLU A 204 -7.94 -7.77 13.52
CA GLU A 204 -9.10 -8.26 12.79
C GLU A 204 -9.34 -7.45 11.51
N PRO A 205 -10.01 -8.02 10.49
CA PRO A 205 -10.33 -7.30 9.26
C PRO A 205 -11.04 -5.96 9.56
N GLY A 206 -10.59 -4.91 8.87
CA GLY A 206 -11.08 -3.54 9.09
C GLY A 206 -10.28 -2.72 10.10
N PHE A 207 -9.26 -3.32 10.71
CA PHE A 207 -8.30 -2.63 11.57
C PHE A 207 -6.89 -2.81 11.03
N HIS A 208 -6.08 -1.79 11.21
CA HIS A 208 -4.64 -1.82 10.91
C HIS A 208 -3.84 -1.68 12.20
N LEU A 209 -2.62 -2.21 12.18
CA LEU A 209 -1.78 -2.29 13.35
C LEU A 209 -0.93 -1.03 13.46
N ASN A 210 -1.11 -0.26 14.54
CA ASN A 210 -0.28 0.89 14.87
C ASN A 210 0.78 0.46 15.90
N GLY A 211 2.04 0.41 15.46
CA GLY A 211 3.18 -0.05 16.25
C GLY A 211 3.91 -1.26 15.66
N ALA A 212 4.76 -1.91 16.47
CA ALA A 212 5.55 -3.04 16.01
C ALA A 212 4.70 -4.33 15.91
N PRO A 213 4.67 -5.03 14.76
CA PRO A 213 3.89 -6.26 14.59
C PRO A 213 4.49 -7.45 15.36
N GLN A 214 5.74 -7.32 15.81
CA GLN A 214 6.46 -8.34 16.55
C GLN A 214 7.27 -7.70 17.68
N LEU A 215 7.19 -8.31 18.86
CA LEU A 215 8.00 -7.95 20.01
C LEU A 215 8.92 -9.11 20.38
N HIS A 216 10.14 -8.79 20.80
CA HIS A 216 11.09 -9.79 21.27
C HIS A 216 11.42 -9.59 22.74
N CYS A 217 11.56 -10.69 23.49
CA CYS A 217 12.00 -10.63 24.88
C CYS A 217 13.50 -10.36 24.95
N MET A 218 13.88 -9.21 25.52
CA MET A 218 15.23 -8.67 25.50
C MET A 218 16.04 -9.11 26.73
N GLY A 219 17.33 -8.75 26.73
CA GLY A 219 18.29 -9.14 27.76
C GLY A 219 18.11 -8.46 29.12
N ASP A 220 17.28 -7.43 29.19
CA ASP A 220 16.95 -6.67 30.39
C ASP A 220 15.65 -7.15 31.06
N GLY A 221 14.99 -8.17 30.49
CA GLY A 221 13.71 -8.70 31.00
C GLY A 221 12.48 -7.95 30.52
N HIS A 222 12.63 -7.04 29.56
CA HIS A 222 11.50 -6.34 28.94
C HIS A 222 11.32 -6.75 27.48
N TRP A 223 10.11 -6.54 26.98
CA TRP A 223 9.84 -6.66 25.55
C TRP A 223 10.47 -5.48 24.79
N SER A 224 10.87 -5.72 23.54
CA SER A 224 11.58 -4.75 22.70
C SER A 224 10.87 -3.41 22.52
N SER A 225 9.54 -3.40 22.65
CA SER A 225 8.73 -2.18 22.72
C SER A 225 7.41 -2.47 23.44
N LEU A 226 6.57 -1.44 23.56
CA LEU A 226 5.20 -1.60 24.05
C LEU A 226 4.34 -2.39 23.02
N PRO A 227 3.28 -3.09 23.48
CA PRO A 227 2.30 -3.71 22.59
C PRO A 227 1.67 -2.69 21.62
N PRO A 228 1.45 -3.07 20.35
CA PRO A 228 0.80 -2.19 19.38
C PRO A 228 -0.70 -2.04 19.68
N THR A 229 -1.34 -1.08 19.01
CA THR A 229 -2.80 -0.90 19.02
C THR A 229 -3.39 -1.27 17.66
N CYS A 230 -4.67 -1.64 17.64
CA CYS A 230 -5.43 -1.82 16.40
C CYS A 230 -6.32 -0.60 16.20
N GLU A 231 -6.14 0.08 15.08
CA GLU A 231 -6.89 1.28 14.72
C GLU A 231 -7.79 0.99 13.53
N GLU A 232 -8.98 1.61 13.53
CA GLU A 232 -9.94 1.42 12.46
C GLU A 232 -9.37 1.90 11.12
N THR A 233 -9.62 1.13 10.08
CA THR A 233 -9.25 1.47 8.71
C THR A 233 -10.41 2.23 8.07
N PHE A 234 -10.13 3.42 7.56
CA PHE A 234 -11.10 4.26 6.88
C PHE A 234 -10.68 4.52 5.43
N CYS A 235 -11.64 4.44 4.54
CA CYS A 235 -11.47 4.87 3.16
C CYS A 235 -11.46 6.40 3.05
N PRO A 236 -10.74 6.96 2.06
CA PRO A 236 -10.62 8.40 1.89
C PRO A 236 -11.99 9.04 1.61
N PHE A 237 -12.22 10.21 2.20
CA PHE A 237 -13.39 11.03 1.88
C PHE A 237 -13.30 11.57 0.45
N PHE A 238 -14.43 11.61 -0.25
CA PHE A 238 -14.51 12.18 -1.60
C PHE A 238 -14.34 13.71 -1.55
N THR A 239 -13.17 14.22 -1.93
CA THR A 239 -12.83 15.64 -1.87
C THR A 239 -13.29 16.45 -3.09
N SER A 240 -13.48 15.79 -4.24
CA SER A 240 -13.85 16.45 -5.49
C SER A 240 -14.97 15.68 -6.20
N LEU A 241 -16.21 16.08 -5.94
CA LEU A 241 -17.40 15.56 -6.62
C LEU A 241 -17.74 16.41 -7.85
N ASN A 242 -18.19 15.76 -8.93
CA ASN A 242 -18.82 16.47 -10.04
C ASN A 242 -20.08 17.21 -9.53
N PRO A 243 -20.39 18.44 -10.00
CA PRO A 243 -21.56 19.20 -9.54
C PRO A 243 -22.91 18.48 -9.72
N HIS A 244 -22.99 17.51 -10.63
CA HIS A 244 -24.20 16.73 -10.88
C HIS A 244 -24.23 15.38 -10.14
N LEU A 245 -23.16 15.03 -9.42
CA LEU A 245 -23.02 13.79 -8.66
C LEU A 245 -23.18 14.08 -7.17
N SER A 246 -24.07 13.36 -6.49
CA SER A 246 -24.24 13.46 -5.05
C SER A 246 -24.15 12.09 -4.38
N ILE A 247 -23.74 12.09 -3.12
CA ILE A 247 -23.62 10.90 -2.28
C ILE A 247 -24.82 10.89 -1.33
N ILE A 248 -25.62 9.82 -1.37
CA ILE A 248 -26.82 9.68 -0.53
C ILE A 248 -26.59 8.84 0.72
N GLU A 249 -25.54 8.02 0.71
CA GLU A 249 -25.10 7.20 1.85
C GLU A 249 -23.58 7.16 1.83
N HIS A 250 -22.94 7.39 2.98
CA HIS A 250 -21.48 7.40 3.10
C HIS A 250 -21.04 6.82 4.45
N ASN A 251 -20.52 5.60 4.43
CA ASN A 251 -19.78 5.01 5.53
C ASN A 251 -18.38 4.62 5.05
N SER A 252 -17.35 5.30 5.55
CA SER A 252 -15.96 5.05 5.18
C SER A 252 -15.27 3.99 6.03
N SER A 253 -15.93 3.40 7.03
CA SER A 253 -15.37 2.25 7.76
C SER A 253 -15.21 1.05 6.82
N PHE A 254 -14.31 0.11 7.13
CA PHE A 254 -14.24 -1.17 6.42
C PHE A 254 -15.61 -1.87 6.28
N GLY A 255 -15.91 -2.37 5.07
CA GLY A 255 -17.22 -2.93 4.70
C GLY A 255 -18.35 -1.89 4.61
N GLY A 256 -18.05 -0.62 4.90
CA GLY A 256 -18.95 0.51 4.70
C GLY A 256 -19.15 0.81 3.22
N ARG A 257 -20.24 1.50 2.90
CA ARG A 257 -20.65 1.77 1.53
C ARG A 257 -20.78 3.26 1.26
N ALA A 258 -20.38 3.67 0.06
CA ALA A 258 -20.73 4.95 -0.54
C ALA A 258 -21.73 4.72 -1.67
N VAL A 259 -22.87 5.40 -1.66
CA VAL A 259 -23.91 5.28 -2.69
C VAL A 259 -24.10 6.61 -3.40
N PHE A 260 -24.05 6.57 -4.73
CA PHE A 260 -24.06 7.74 -5.59
C PHE A 260 -25.38 7.88 -6.34
N THR A 261 -25.78 9.12 -6.58
CA THR A 261 -26.89 9.46 -7.46
C THR A 261 -26.57 10.66 -8.33
N CYS A 262 -27.26 10.78 -9.45
CA CYS A 262 -27.14 11.91 -10.35
C CYS A 262 -28.29 12.90 -10.15
N SER A 263 -27.98 14.16 -10.39
CA SER A 263 -28.99 15.21 -10.50
C SER A 263 -29.95 14.93 -11.66
N TRP A 264 -31.16 15.49 -11.56
CA TRP A 264 -32.16 15.38 -12.61
C TRP A 264 -31.60 15.79 -13.98
N GLY A 265 -31.91 15.02 -15.02
CA GLY A 265 -31.40 15.21 -16.39
C GLY A 265 -30.01 14.61 -16.66
N TYR A 266 -29.42 13.92 -15.68
CA TYR A 266 -28.15 13.20 -15.82
C TYR A 266 -28.33 11.72 -15.49
N ARG A 267 -27.61 10.85 -16.22
CA ARG A 267 -27.57 9.41 -15.92
C ARG A 267 -26.22 9.02 -15.35
N LEU A 268 -26.25 8.07 -14.42
CA LEU A 268 -25.07 7.52 -13.77
C LEU A 268 -24.39 6.49 -14.69
N VAL A 269 -23.08 6.63 -14.87
CA VAL A 269 -22.23 5.68 -15.60
C VAL A 269 -21.11 5.23 -14.67
N GLY A 270 -21.06 3.92 -14.43
CA GLY A 270 -20.15 3.29 -13.46
C GLY A 270 -20.92 2.56 -12.36
N ALA A 271 -20.21 2.17 -11.30
CA ALA A 271 -20.83 1.51 -10.16
C ALA A 271 -21.69 2.52 -9.37
N PRO A 272 -22.96 2.23 -9.07
CA PRO A 272 -23.82 3.12 -8.29
C PRO A 272 -23.43 3.18 -6.81
N GLY A 273 -22.54 2.30 -6.36
CA GLY A 273 -21.92 2.40 -5.05
C GLY A 273 -20.59 1.67 -4.97
N LEU A 274 -19.78 2.06 -3.98
CA LEU A 274 -18.46 1.54 -3.70
C LEU A 274 -18.42 1.01 -2.26
N GLU A 275 -17.67 -0.05 -2.03
CA GLU A 275 -17.44 -0.64 -0.70
C GLU A 275 -16.03 -0.31 -0.22
N CYS A 276 -15.86 -0.06 1.08
CA CYS A 276 -14.55 0.21 1.65
C CYS A 276 -13.81 -1.10 1.94
N GLU A 277 -12.70 -1.32 1.25
CA GLU A 277 -11.92 -2.55 1.31
C GLU A 277 -10.90 -2.56 2.46
N HIS A 278 -10.28 -3.73 2.68
CA HIS A 278 -9.41 -3.96 3.84
C HIS A 278 -8.09 -3.18 3.80
N ASP A 279 -7.72 -2.65 2.65
CA ASP A 279 -6.51 -1.86 2.43
C ASP A 279 -6.78 -0.35 2.60
N GLY A 280 -8.00 0.03 2.99
CA GLY A 280 -8.42 1.41 3.13
C GLY A 280 -8.70 2.10 1.80
N GLN A 281 -8.92 1.34 0.72
CA GLN A 281 -9.34 1.88 -0.57
C GLN A 281 -10.79 1.52 -0.88
N TRP A 282 -11.45 2.38 -1.64
CA TRP A 282 -12.76 2.07 -2.18
C TRP A 282 -12.63 0.99 -3.27
N SER A 283 -13.60 0.10 -3.38
CA SER A 283 -13.66 -1.05 -4.30
C SER A 283 -13.60 -0.70 -5.80
N GLY A 284 -13.44 0.58 -6.15
CA GLY A 284 -13.40 1.07 -7.51
C GLY A 284 -13.40 2.58 -7.60
N GLU A 285 -13.47 3.06 -8.84
CA GLU A 285 -13.50 4.48 -9.17
C GLU A 285 -14.89 5.09 -9.00
N MET A 286 -14.92 6.40 -8.72
CA MET A 286 -16.15 7.16 -8.60
C MET A 286 -16.93 7.17 -9.94
N PRO A 287 -18.25 6.95 -9.93
CA PRO A 287 -19.04 7.00 -11.16
C PRO A 287 -19.16 8.42 -11.71
N GLN A 288 -19.57 8.53 -12.98
CA GLN A 288 -19.77 9.80 -13.64
C GLN A 288 -21.26 10.05 -13.93
N CYS A 289 -21.68 11.31 -13.76
CA CYS A 289 -22.98 11.77 -14.21
C CYS A 289 -22.82 12.43 -15.58
N ILE A 290 -23.44 11.83 -16.60
CA ILE A 290 -23.44 12.38 -17.95
C ILE A 290 -24.83 12.91 -18.33
N PRO A 291 -24.91 14.05 -19.03
CA PRO A 291 -26.18 14.62 -19.41
C PRO A 291 -26.93 13.68 -20.36
N ILE A 292 -28.25 13.62 -20.19
CA ILE A 292 -29.14 12.85 -21.05
C ILE A 292 -29.66 13.78 -22.14
N TYR A 293 -29.56 13.33 -23.39
CA TYR A 293 -30.06 14.06 -24.55
C TYR A 293 -31.03 13.20 -25.34
N CYS A 294 -32.12 13.81 -25.79
CA CYS A 294 -33.04 13.21 -26.74
C CYS A 294 -32.48 13.30 -28.17
N PRO A 295 -32.88 12.36 -29.06
CA PRO A 295 -32.46 12.38 -30.46
C PRO A 295 -32.99 13.63 -31.17
N ASP A 296 -32.35 13.97 -32.30
CA ASP A 296 -32.84 15.04 -33.15
C ASP A 296 -34.32 14.83 -33.53
N PRO A 297 -35.17 15.86 -33.42
CA PRO A 297 -36.56 15.76 -33.76
C PRO A 297 -36.74 15.53 -35.25
N ILE A 298 -37.62 14.60 -35.58
CA ILE A 298 -38.03 14.36 -36.97
C ILE A 298 -39.08 15.40 -37.33
N ILE A 299 -38.80 16.21 -38.35
CA ILE A 299 -39.74 17.18 -38.86
C ILE A 299 -40.69 16.49 -39.84
N PRO A 300 -42.01 16.45 -39.58
CA PRO A 300 -42.97 15.85 -40.50
C PRO A 300 -43.05 16.64 -41.80
N GLU A 301 -43.39 15.97 -42.89
CA GLU A 301 -43.62 16.64 -44.18
C GLU A 301 -44.73 17.69 -44.02
N HIS A 302 -44.55 18.87 -44.61
CA HIS A 302 -45.41 20.04 -44.40
C HIS A 302 -45.52 20.54 -42.96
N GLY A 303 -44.67 20.07 -42.04
CA GLY A 303 -44.54 20.57 -40.68
C GLY A 303 -43.28 21.38 -40.44
N GLN A 304 -43.28 22.14 -39.35
CA GLN A 304 -42.15 22.92 -38.85
C GLN A 304 -42.15 22.91 -37.32
N LEU A 305 -41.00 23.15 -36.70
CA LEU A 305 -40.93 23.42 -35.27
C LEU A 305 -41.24 24.89 -35.01
N LEU A 306 -42.22 25.14 -34.14
CA LEU A 306 -42.56 26.47 -33.65
C LEU A 306 -41.51 26.97 -32.65
N THR A 307 -40.96 26.07 -31.82
CA THR A 307 -39.95 26.42 -30.82
C THR A 307 -38.59 26.59 -31.49
N LYS A 308 -37.96 27.77 -31.32
CA LYS A 308 -36.51 27.92 -31.54
C LYS A 308 -35.83 27.29 -30.33
N THR A 309 -35.31 26.08 -30.47
CA THR A 309 -34.65 25.41 -29.36
C THR A 309 -33.43 26.21 -28.88
N SER A 310 -33.19 26.18 -27.57
CA SER A 310 -32.01 26.77 -26.93
C SER A 310 -30.71 26.05 -27.31
N SER A 311 -30.80 24.94 -28.05
CA SER A 311 -29.67 24.10 -28.42
C SER A 311 -29.05 24.56 -29.74
N LYS A 312 -27.87 25.16 -29.66
CA LYS A 312 -27.09 25.59 -30.82
C LYS A 312 -26.42 24.42 -31.57
N ASP A 313 -26.44 23.20 -31.02
CA ASP A 313 -25.61 22.07 -31.47
C ASP A 313 -26.36 20.73 -31.62
N GLY A 314 -27.70 20.72 -31.75
CA GLY A 314 -28.46 19.46 -31.96
C GLY A 314 -28.54 18.55 -30.72
N LYS A 315 -28.42 19.13 -29.52
CA LYS A 315 -28.50 18.41 -28.24
C LYS A 315 -29.71 18.88 -27.43
N TYR A 316 -30.68 18.00 -27.18
CA TYR A 316 -31.92 18.33 -26.48
C TYR A 316 -31.90 17.75 -25.06
N PRO A 317 -31.51 18.52 -24.02
CA PRO A 317 -31.48 18.02 -22.65
C PRO A 317 -32.88 17.65 -22.14
N VAL A 318 -32.92 16.82 -21.11
CA VAL A 318 -34.15 16.48 -20.38
C VAL A 318 -34.88 17.77 -19.97
N GLY A 319 -36.19 17.81 -20.22
CA GLY A 319 -37.03 18.98 -19.99
C GLY A 319 -37.22 19.90 -21.18
N ASP A 320 -36.42 19.78 -22.24
CA ASP A 320 -36.63 20.56 -23.46
C ASP A 320 -38.01 20.26 -24.05
N LEU A 321 -38.72 21.32 -24.45
CA LEU A 321 -40.07 21.27 -25.01
C LEU A 321 -40.06 21.66 -26.49
N LEU A 322 -40.54 20.76 -27.34
CA LEU A 322 -40.74 21.00 -28.77
C LEU A 322 -42.22 21.11 -29.08
N ILE A 323 -42.58 22.12 -29.88
CA ILE A 323 -43.95 22.35 -30.34
C ILE A 323 -43.92 22.33 -31.87
N TYR A 324 -44.70 21.43 -32.47
CA TYR A 324 -44.87 21.32 -33.91
C TYR A 324 -46.01 22.21 -34.40
N THR A 325 -45.85 22.71 -35.63
CA THR A 325 -46.89 23.42 -36.36
C THR A 325 -46.89 22.96 -37.81
N CYS A 326 -48.05 22.98 -38.46
CA CYS A 326 -48.16 22.64 -39.87
C CYS A 326 -48.18 23.89 -40.74
N ASN A 327 -47.67 23.75 -41.96
CA ASN A 327 -47.74 24.77 -42.99
C ASN A 327 -49.19 25.12 -43.31
N THR A 328 -49.42 26.30 -43.88
CA THR A 328 -50.76 26.75 -44.29
C THR A 328 -51.44 25.71 -45.20
N GLY A 329 -52.66 25.33 -44.85
CA GLY A 329 -53.44 24.32 -45.59
C GLY A 329 -53.36 22.90 -45.03
N TYR A 330 -52.60 22.68 -43.95
CA TYR A 330 -52.45 21.40 -43.26
C TYR A 330 -52.84 21.53 -41.78
N GLU A 331 -53.30 20.44 -41.17
CA GLU A 331 -53.66 20.35 -39.76
C GLU A 331 -52.80 19.28 -39.05
N VAL A 332 -52.53 19.52 -37.76
CA VAL A 332 -51.72 18.63 -36.92
C VAL A 332 -52.57 17.45 -36.49
N LEU A 333 -52.09 16.22 -36.73
CA LEU A 333 -52.67 14.99 -36.24
C LEU A 333 -51.70 14.30 -35.26
N GLY A 334 -52.11 14.20 -33.99
CA GLY A 334 -51.30 13.64 -32.89
C GLY A 334 -50.94 14.70 -31.84
N GLU A 335 -49.95 14.39 -30.99
CA GLU A 335 -49.50 15.31 -29.95
C GLU A 335 -48.61 16.40 -30.55
N SER A 336 -49.07 17.65 -30.45
CA SER A 336 -48.35 18.81 -30.99
C SER A 336 -47.15 19.24 -30.14
N SER A 337 -47.09 18.77 -28.88
CA SER A 337 -46.05 19.16 -27.91
C SER A 337 -45.34 17.96 -27.28
N ILE A 338 -44.02 17.87 -27.43
CA ILE A 338 -43.22 16.77 -26.89
C ILE A 338 -42.12 17.27 -25.97
N VAL A 339 -41.86 16.55 -24.89
CA VAL A 339 -40.83 16.89 -23.89
C VAL A 339 -39.75 15.82 -23.85
N CYS A 340 -38.49 16.22 -23.71
CA CYS A 340 -37.40 15.26 -23.53
C CYS A 340 -37.45 14.66 -22.12
N THR A 341 -37.49 13.34 -22.02
CA THR A 341 -37.67 12.63 -20.74
C THR A 341 -36.37 11.99 -20.25
N GLU A 342 -36.33 11.57 -18.97
CA GLU A 342 -35.12 11.01 -18.34
C GLU A 342 -34.66 9.67 -18.93
N ASN A 343 -35.48 9.01 -19.74
CA ASN A 343 -35.06 7.80 -20.45
C ASN A 343 -34.25 8.11 -21.74
N GLY A 344 -34.08 9.39 -22.09
CA GLY A 344 -33.40 9.81 -23.32
C GLY A 344 -34.28 9.80 -24.57
N PHE A 345 -35.60 9.70 -24.41
CA PHE A 345 -36.57 9.75 -25.50
C PHE A 345 -37.59 10.86 -25.31
N TRP A 346 -38.14 11.30 -26.43
CA TRP A 346 -39.29 12.21 -26.46
C TRP A 346 -40.53 11.54 -25.89
N SER A 347 -41.36 12.31 -25.17
CA SER A 347 -42.58 11.80 -24.53
C SER A 347 -43.59 11.18 -25.50
N HIS A 348 -43.62 11.65 -26.75
CA HIS A 348 -44.50 11.16 -27.81
C HIS A 348 -43.77 11.13 -29.16
N PRO A 349 -44.22 10.32 -30.14
CA PRO A 349 -43.74 10.38 -31.52
C PRO A 349 -44.08 11.71 -32.19
N PRO A 350 -43.37 12.09 -33.28
CA PRO A 350 -43.69 13.29 -34.05
C PRO A 350 -45.11 13.21 -34.63
N PRO A 351 -45.85 14.33 -34.68
CA PRO A 351 -47.20 14.36 -35.26
C PRO A 351 -47.15 14.31 -36.80
N PHE A 352 -48.30 14.07 -37.42
CA PHE A 352 -48.46 14.17 -38.87
C PHE A 352 -49.08 15.52 -39.26
N CYS A 353 -48.73 16.04 -40.44
CA CYS A 353 -49.37 17.21 -41.03
C CYS A 353 -50.12 16.79 -42.28
N LEU A 354 -51.45 16.78 -42.21
CA LEU A 354 -52.31 16.31 -43.31
C LEU A 354 -53.26 17.42 -43.77
N PRO A 355 -53.66 17.44 -45.05
CA PRO A 355 -54.72 18.34 -45.51
C PRO A 355 -56.04 18.01 -44.79
N PRO A 356 -56.89 19.01 -44.47
CA PRO A 356 -58.17 18.78 -43.80
C PRO A 356 -59.09 17.78 -44.51
N ALA A 357 -58.95 17.61 -45.84
CA ALA A 357 -59.73 16.67 -46.63
C ALA A 357 -59.36 15.18 -46.38
N GLU A 358 -58.17 14.92 -45.84
CA GLU A 358 -57.66 13.56 -45.57
C GLU A 358 -57.90 13.11 -44.13
N ILE A 359 -58.27 14.05 -43.24
CA ILE A 359 -58.55 13.79 -41.83
C ILE A 359 -60.00 13.31 -41.69
N LYS A 360 -60.17 12.04 -41.34
CA LYS A 360 -61.49 11.44 -41.07
C LYS A 360 -61.86 11.62 -39.60
N PRO A 361 -63.16 11.69 -39.27
CA PRO A 361 -63.63 11.84 -37.88
C PRO A 361 -63.20 10.72 -36.91
N SER A 362 -62.67 9.60 -37.42
CA SER A 362 -62.17 8.46 -36.65
C SER A 362 -60.66 8.50 -36.38
N ASP A 363 -59.94 9.50 -36.88
CA ASP A 363 -58.46 9.51 -36.89
C ASP A 363 -57.83 9.96 -35.55
N THR A 364 -58.62 10.02 -34.47
CA THR A 364 -58.11 10.20 -33.11
C THR A 364 -57.34 8.93 -32.69
N ILE A 365 -56.02 8.95 -32.85
CA ILE A 365 -55.14 7.87 -32.40
C ILE A 365 -55.02 7.94 -30.87
N TYR A 366 -55.81 7.15 -30.16
CA TYR A 366 -55.56 6.84 -28.76
C TYR A 366 -54.47 5.76 -28.69
N ILE A 367 -53.26 6.13 -28.28
CA ILE A 367 -52.25 5.14 -27.89
C ILE A 367 -52.59 4.69 -26.46
N GLU A 368 -53.59 3.82 -26.31
CA GLU A 368 -53.75 3.12 -25.03
C GLU A 368 -52.69 2.00 -24.95
N ASN A 369 -51.75 2.20 -24.03
CA ASN A 369 -50.84 1.19 -23.47
C ASN A 369 -49.73 0.70 -24.42
N THR A 370 -48.60 1.40 -24.40
CA THR A 370 -47.30 0.96 -24.91
C THR A 370 -46.83 -0.35 -24.26
N THR A 371 -46.56 -1.37 -25.09
CA THR A 371 -45.48 -2.33 -24.87
C THR A 371 -44.66 -2.47 -26.16
N LEU A 372 -43.43 -1.94 -26.14
CA LEU A 372 -42.43 -2.16 -27.19
C LEU A 372 -41.88 -3.59 -27.05
N VAL A 373 -42.05 -4.42 -28.08
CA VAL A 373 -41.41 -5.74 -28.18
C VAL A 373 -40.43 -5.72 -29.35
N HIS A 374 -39.18 -6.10 -29.08
CA HIS A 374 -38.11 -6.26 -30.06
C HIS A 374 -38.42 -7.43 -31.01
N LEU A 375 -38.37 -7.19 -32.32
CA LEU A 375 -38.43 -8.24 -33.34
C LEU A 375 -37.01 -8.56 -33.81
N ASP A 376 -36.44 -9.65 -33.31
CA ASP A 376 -35.32 -10.30 -33.99
C ASP A 376 -35.87 -11.05 -35.20
N THR A 377 -35.48 -10.60 -36.39
CA THR A 377 -35.62 -11.38 -37.61
C THR A 377 -34.27 -12.02 -37.91
N ASN A 378 -34.10 -13.27 -37.46
CA ASN A 378 -33.16 -14.21 -38.05
C ASN A 378 -33.64 -15.65 -37.81
N TYR A 379 -33.92 -16.31 -38.95
CA TYR A 379 -34.25 -17.71 -39.22
C TYR A 379 -35.69 -18.19 -39.04
#